data_AF-A0A4Q5U680-F1
#
_entry.id   AF-A0A4Q5U680-F1
#
_cell.length_a   1.000
_cell.length_b   1.000
_cell.length_c   1.000
_cell.angle_alpha   90.00
_cell.angle_beta   90.00
_cell.angle_gamma   90.00
#
_symmetry.space_group_name_H-M   'P 1'
#
loop_
_entity.id
_entity.type
_entity.pdbx_description
1 polymer ?
#
loop_
_entity_poly.entity_id
_entity_poly.type
_entity_poly.pdbx_seq_one_letter_code
_entity_poly.pdbx_strand_id
1 'polypeptide(L)' 'MEYRLLGKSSLPVSEIGFGCMSLPEDETTVTGLVARAIDFGINYFDTADIY' A
#
# COMPACT_ATOMS: atom_id res chain seq x y z
N MET A 1 -4.57 8.39 -10.04
CA MET A 1 -4.90 7.13 -9.37
C MET A 1 -6.38 6.89 -9.55
N GLU A 2 -6.76 5.69 -9.98
CA GLU A 2 -8.16 5.23 -10.01
C GLU A 2 -8.48 4.45 -8.73
N TYR A 3 -9.75 4.49 -8.30
CA TYR A 3 -10.20 3.82 -7.07
C TYR A 3 -11.41 2.93 -7.32
N ARG A 4 -11.49 1.81 -6.61
CA ARG A 4 -12.59 0.83 -6.69
C ARG A 4 -13.10 0.50 -5.29
N LEU A 5 -14.37 0.16 -5.15
CA LEU A 5 -14.89 -0.31 -3.86
C LEU A 5 -14.38 -1.73 -3.56
N LEU A 6 -13.90 -1.94 -2.33
CA LEU A 6 -13.44 -3.25 -1.89
C LEU A 6 -14.65 -4.15 -1.58
N GLY A 7 -15.03 -4.98 -2.55
CA GLY A 7 -16.14 -5.92 -2.43
C GLY A 7 -17.48 -5.20 -2.16
N LYS A 8 -18.16 -5.59 -1.08
CA LYS A 8 -19.41 -4.93 -0.63
C LYS A 8 -19.18 -3.88 0.47
N SER A 9 -17.93 -3.55 0.77
CA SER A 9 -17.59 -2.55 1.78
C SER A 9 -17.79 -1.13 1.24
N SER A 10 -17.70 -0.15 2.14
CA SER A 10 -17.67 1.27 1.80
C SER A 10 -16.26 1.81 1.56
N LEU A 11 -15.24 0.95 1.46
CA LEU A 11 -13.84 1.36 1.33
C LEU A 11 -13.45 1.54 -0.15
N PRO A 12 -13.16 2.78 -0.61
CA PRO A 12 -12.55 2.99 -1.91
C PRO A 12 -11.04 2.74 -1.82
N VAL A 13 -10.57 1.69 -2.48
CA VAL A 13 -9.16 1.32 -2.54
C VAL A 13 -8.57 1.68 -3.90
N SER A 14 -7.30 2.09 -3.93
CA SER A 14 -6.57 2.34 -5.16
C SER A 14 -6.52 1.08 -6.02
N GLU A 15 -6.71 1.22 -7.33
CA GLU A 15 -6.68 0.07 -8.26
C GLU A 15 -5.33 -0.66 -8.24
N ILE A 16 -4.26 0.08 -7.94
CA ILE A 16 -2.93 -0.45 -7.64
C ILE A 16 -2.72 -0.39 -6.12
N GLY A 17 -2.42 -1.53 -5.50
CA GLY A 17 -2.05 -1.64 -4.10
C GLY A 17 -0.53 -1.73 -3.88
N PHE A 18 -0.10 -1.60 -2.64
CA PHE A 18 1.29 -1.75 -2.21
C PHE A 18 1.44 -2.99 -1.33
N GLY A 19 2.18 -3.99 -1.80
CA GLY A 19 2.48 -5.20 -1.02
C GLY A 19 3.74 -5.02 -0.17
N CYS A 20 3.63 -5.28 1.14
CA CYS A 20 4.71 -5.05 2.10
C CYS A 20 5.63 -6.26 2.30
N MET A 21 5.35 -7.42 1.71
CA MET A 21 6.10 -8.68 1.93
C MET A 21 7.59 -8.61 1.52
N SER A 22 7.96 -7.73 0.59
CA SER A 22 9.34 -7.63 0.07
C SER A 22 10.04 -6.34 0.50
N LEU A 23 9.54 -5.69 1.56
CA LEU A 23 10.22 -4.52 2.12
C LEU A 23 11.58 -4.92 2.72
N PRO A 24 12.63 -4.13 2.50
CA PRO A 24 13.93 -4.36 3.15
C PRO A 24 13.85 -4.02 4.64
N GLU A 25 14.82 -4.50 5.42
CA GLU A 25 14.93 -4.16 6.86
C GLU A 25 15.32 -2.70 7.11
N ASP A 26 15.89 -2.01 6.11
CA ASP A 26 16.28 -0.60 6.23
C ASP A 26 15.08 0.34 6.29
N GLU A 27 14.78 0.84 7.50
CA GLU A 27 13.64 1.70 7.79
C GLU A 27 13.61 2.99 6.97
N THR A 28 14.78 3.55 6.65
CA THR A 28 14.87 4.79 5.85
C THR A 28 14.39 4.53 4.42
N THR A 29 14.84 3.43 3.81
CA THR A 29 14.41 2.99 2.49
C THR A 29 12.92 2.66 2.49
N VAL A 30 12.43 1.90 3.48
CA VAL A 30 11.01 1.54 3.60
C VAL A 30 10.14 2.79 3.69
N THR A 31 10.52 3.73 4.55
CA THR A 31 9.79 5.00 4.73
C THR A 31 9.72 5.78 3.42
N GLY A 32 10.83 5.84 2.66
CA GLY A 32 10.86 6.48 1.35
C GLY A 32 9.94 5.79 0.32
N LEU A 33 9.92 4.46 0.29
CA LEU A 33 9.05 3.68 -0.60
C LEU A 33 7.57 3.90 -0.28
N VAL A 34 7.19 3.83 1.00
CA VAL A 34 5.81 4.04 1.46
C VAL A 34 5.37 5.47 1.18
N ALA A 35 6.19 6.47 1.52
CA ALA A 35 5.88 7.87 1.22
C ALA A 35 5.66 8.09 -0.27
N ARG A 36 6.50 7.47 -1.12
CA ARG A 36 6.35 7.59 -2.57
C ARG A 36 5.09 6.90 -3.10
N ALA A 37 4.71 5.76 -2.52
CA ALA A 37 3.44 5.10 -2.86
C ALA A 37 2.24 6.00 -2.54
N ILE A 38 2.26 6.66 -1.37
CA ILE A 38 1.24 7.63 -0.96
C ILE A 38 1.19 8.83 -1.93
N ASP A 39 2.34 9.38 -2.32
CA ASP A 39 2.40 10.49 -3.31
C ASP A 39 1.74 10.14 -4.64
N PHE A 40 1.81 8.86 -5.06
CA PHE A 40 1.16 8.37 -6.26
C PHE A 40 -0.35 8.08 -6.08
N GLY A 41 -0.87 8.26 -4.86
CA GLY A 41 -2.28 8.05 -4.51
C GLY A 41 -2.62 6.64 -4.08
N ILE A 42 -1.63 5.78 -3.79
CA ILE A 42 -1.91 4.44 -3.28
C ILE A 42 -2.43 4.56 -1.84
N ASN A 43 -3.57 3.92 -1.56
CA ASN A 43 -4.18 3.92 -0.23
C ASN A 43 -4.45 2.50 0.33
N TYR A 44 -4.10 1.46 -0.43
CA TYR A 44 -4.26 0.07 -0.04
C TYR A 44 -2.89 -0.60 0.15
N PHE A 45 -2.56 -0.91 1.39
CA PHE A 45 -1.30 -1.52 1.82
C PHE A 45 -1.58 -2.90 2.41
N ASP A 46 -0.92 -3.93 1.88
CA ASP A 46 -1.13 -5.33 2.26
C ASP A 46 0.07 -5.84 3.06
N THR A 47 -0.18 -6.33 4.28
CA THR A 47 0.85 -6.84 5.20
C THR A 47 0.29 -7.95 6.10
N ALA A 48 1.18 -8.72 6.72
CA ALA A 48 0.86 -9.76 7.68
C ALA A 48 1.92 -9.83 8.79
N ASP A 49 1.62 -10.56 9.86
CA ASP A 49 2.53 -10.86 10.98
C ASP A 49 3.68 -11.81 10.60
N ILE A 50 3.46 -12.67 9.60
CA ILE A 50 4.44 -13.62 9.08
C ILE A 50 5.36 -13.08 7.97
N TYR A 51 5.17 -11.83 7.57
CA TYR A 51 5.99 -11.18 6.53
C TYR A 51 7.27 -10.58 7.10
#